data_AF-A0A9X3V719-F1
#
_entry.id   AF-A0A9X3V719-F1
#
_cell.length_a   1.000
_cell.length_b   1.000
_cell.length_c   1.000
_cell.angle_alpha   90.00
_cell.angle_beta   90.00
_cell.angle_gamma   90.00
#
_symmetry.space_group_name_H-M   'P 1'
#
loop_
_entity.id
_entity.type
_entity.pdbx_description
1 polymer ?
#
loop_
_entity_poly.entity_id
_entity_poly.type
_entity_poly.pdbx_seq_one_letter_code
_entity_poly.pdbx_strand_id
1 'polypeptide(L)'
;MSVSAAPRSPASSPSSSPSRRYALRTALFMGVYSLLHIAAIVGAFDAWIGTRAGWWLALAVALPIAGQVWALMRLIADSDEYLRALWAKRVILSAGIVLVVCTVWGFGETYANAPGLKAWLVLPLFWAVSAVVWPFVRSSR
;
A
#
# COMPACT_ATOMS: atom_id res chain seq x y z
N MET A 1 -3.41 -37.81 50.44
CA MET A 1 -3.21 -36.48 49.80
C MET A 1 -3.35 -36.67 48.31
N SER A 2 -4.53 -36.36 47.73
CA SER A 2 -4.78 -36.50 46.30
C SER A 2 -4.52 -35.15 45.63
N VAL A 3 -3.47 -35.08 44.80
CA VAL A 3 -3.14 -33.88 44.02
C VAL A 3 -4.09 -33.84 42.84
N SER A 4 -5.11 -32.98 42.93
CA SER A 4 -6.02 -32.68 41.82
C SER A 4 -5.24 -31.97 40.71
N ALA A 5 -5.08 -32.65 39.57
CA ALA A 5 -4.42 -32.08 38.40
C ALA A 5 -5.32 -31.00 37.78
N ALA A 6 -4.80 -29.77 37.68
CA ALA A 6 -5.50 -28.66 37.06
C ALA A 6 -5.80 -28.94 35.57
N PRO A 7 -6.97 -28.54 35.06
CA PRO A 7 -7.34 -28.76 33.66
C PRO A 7 -6.42 -27.94 32.74
N ARG A 8 -5.84 -28.60 31.73
CA ARG A 8 -5.06 -27.94 30.67
C ARG A 8 -5.99 -27.07 29.84
N SER A 9 -5.69 -25.77 29.76
CA SER A 9 -6.41 -24.85 28.86
C SER A 9 -6.27 -25.32 27.40
N PRO A 10 -7.34 -25.27 26.59
CA PRO A 10 -7.27 -25.66 25.18
C PRO A 10 -6.32 -24.71 24.44
N ALA A 11 -5.43 -25.28 23.62
CA ALA A 11 -4.53 -24.52 22.76
C ALA A 11 -5.34 -23.59 21.86
N SER A 12 -5.10 -22.28 21.94
CA SER A 12 -5.70 -21.32 21.03
C SER A 12 -5.24 -21.64 19.60
N SER A 13 -6.20 -21.80 18.68
CA SER A 13 -5.91 -21.91 17.25
C SER A 13 -5.03 -20.74 16.81
N PRO A 14 -3.94 -20.96 16.04
CA PRO A 14 -3.05 -19.88 15.66
C PRO A 14 -3.83 -18.86 14.82
N SER A 15 -4.15 -17.72 15.42
CA SER A 15 -4.72 -16.59 14.70
C SER A 15 -3.69 -16.17 13.64
N SER A 16 -4.13 -16.00 12.40
CA SER A 16 -3.23 -15.56 11.33
C SER A 16 -2.51 -14.26 11.73
N SER A 17 -1.19 -14.20 11.60
CA SER A 17 -0.42 -13.02 12.01
C SER A 17 -0.90 -11.76 11.28
N PRO A 18 -0.92 -10.57 11.93
CA PRO A 18 -1.32 -9.31 11.27
C PRO A 18 -0.61 -9.08 9.94
N SER A 19 0.70 -9.39 9.89
CA SER A 19 1.52 -9.33 8.67
C SER A 19 1.03 -10.25 7.56
N ARG A 20 0.58 -11.48 7.88
CA ARG A 20 0.04 -12.41 6.87
C ARG A 20 -1.28 -11.91 6.30
N ARG A 21 -2.17 -11.37 7.15
CA ARG A 21 -3.43 -10.78 6.70
C ARG A 21 -3.19 -9.54 5.82
N TYR A 22 -2.23 -8.71 6.20
CA TYR A 22 -1.79 -7.58 5.39
C TYR A 22 -1.26 -8.04 4.03
N ALA A 23 -0.32 -8.99 4.00
CA ALA A 23 0.25 -9.51 2.77
C ALA A 23 -0.82 -10.07 1.81
N LEU A 24 -1.81 -10.81 2.35
CA LEU A 24 -2.93 -11.33 1.56
C LEU A 24 -3.79 -10.19 0.96
N ARG A 25 -4.16 -9.19 1.76
CA ARG A 25 -4.92 -8.02 1.28
C ARG A 25 -4.13 -7.26 0.24
N THR A 26 -2.84 -7.04 0.47
CA THR A 26 -1.95 -6.35 -0.46
C THR A 26 -1.83 -7.11 -1.77
N ALA A 27 -1.65 -8.43 -1.73
CA ALA A 27 -1.59 -9.28 -2.92
C ALA A 27 -2.92 -9.24 -3.69
N LEU A 28 -4.06 -9.28 -3.01
CA LEU A 28 -5.38 -9.18 -3.64
C LEU A 28 -5.56 -7.84 -4.36
N PHE A 29 -5.31 -6.72 -3.68
CA PHE A 29 -5.48 -5.40 -4.27
C PHE A 29 -4.48 -5.16 -5.41
N MET A 30 -3.21 -5.56 -5.26
CA MET A 30 -2.23 -5.45 -6.34
C MET A 30 -2.56 -6.38 -7.52
N GLY A 31 -3.11 -7.56 -7.25
CA GLY A 31 -3.61 -8.46 -8.27
C GLY A 31 -4.70 -7.80 -9.11
N VAL A 32 -5.73 -7.25 -8.45
CA VAL A 32 -6.81 -6.52 -9.15
C VAL A 32 -6.28 -5.32 -9.93
N TYR A 33 -5.43 -4.49 -9.31
CA TYR A 33 -4.82 -3.34 -9.97
C TYR A 33 -4.03 -3.73 -11.23
N SER A 34 -3.23 -4.81 -11.12
CA SER A 34 -2.41 -5.31 -12.23
C SER A 34 -3.27 -5.90 -13.33
N LEU A 35 -4.31 -6.66 -13.00
CA LEU A 35 -5.25 -7.23 -13.96
C LEU A 35 -5.98 -6.14 -14.75
N LEU A 36 -6.42 -5.07 -14.09
CA LEU A 36 -7.05 -3.92 -14.77
C LEU A 36 -6.09 -3.24 -15.74
N HIS A 37 -4.81 -3.08 -15.36
CA HIS A 37 -3.79 -2.51 -16.26
C HIS A 37 -3.47 -3.44 -17.43
N ILE A 38 -3.33 -4.75 -17.18
CA ILE A 38 -3.10 -5.73 -18.25
C ILE A 38 -4.28 -5.71 -19.23
N ALA A 39 -5.51 -5.72 -18.72
CA ALA A 39 -6.72 -5.61 -19.54
C ALA A 39 -6.75 -4.32 -20.37
N ALA A 40 -6.34 -3.18 -19.79
CA ALA A 40 -6.21 -1.93 -20.53
C ALA A 40 -5.12 -2.00 -21.62
N ILE A 41 -3.97 -2.62 -21.34
CA ILE A 41 -2.85 -2.75 -22.31
C ILE A 41 -3.22 -3.65 -23.49
N VAL A 42 -4.00 -4.72 -23.26
CA VAL A 42 -4.44 -5.63 -24.33
C VAL A 42 -5.69 -5.13 -25.08
N GLY A 43 -6.13 -3.90 -24.80
CA GLY A 43 -7.22 -3.24 -25.52
C GLY A 43 -8.64 -3.55 -25.05
N ALA A 44 -8.81 -4.24 -23.91
CA ALA A 44 -10.13 -4.61 -23.39
C ALA A 44 -11.02 -3.40 -23.05
N PHE A 45 -10.42 -2.22 -22.89
CA PHE A 45 -11.12 -0.97 -22.56
C PHE A 45 -10.96 0.13 -23.62
N ASP A 46 -10.46 -0.16 -24.82
CA ASP A 46 -10.17 0.86 -25.84
C ASP A 46 -11.41 1.69 -26.20
N ALA A 47 -12.58 1.05 -26.27
CA ALA A 47 -13.85 1.73 -26.54
C ALA A 47 -14.27 2.72 -25.43
N TRP A 48 -13.69 2.62 -24.22
CA TRP A 48 -14.02 3.48 -23.08
C TRP A 48 -13.07 4.68 -22.97
N ILE A 49 -11.89 4.61 -23.58
CA ILE A 49 -10.88 5.66 -23.55
C ILE A 49 -11.43 6.94 -24.19
N GLY A 50 -11.28 8.08 -23.49
CA GLY A 50 -11.78 9.38 -23.96
C GLY A 50 -13.30 9.58 -23.83
N THR A 51 -14.05 8.56 -23.40
CA THR A 51 -15.50 8.65 -23.19
C THR A 51 -15.85 8.89 -21.73
N ARG A 52 -17.14 9.16 -21.44
CA ARG A 52 -17.64 9.20 -20.06
C ARG A 52 -17.45 7.87 -19.32
N ALA A 53 -17.46 6.73 -20.04
CA ALA A 53 -17.21 5.43 -19.45
C ALA A 53 -15.77 5.27 -18.94
N GLY A 54 -14.81 6.02 -19.48
CA GLY A 54 -13.43 6.05 -19.00
C GLY A 54 -13.29 6.47 -17.53
N TRP A 55 -14.24 7.27 -17.00
CA TRP A 55 -14.26 7.61 -15.57
C TRP A 55 -14.53 6.40 -14.68
N TRP A 56 -15.37 5.46 -15.14
CA TRP A 56 -15.61 4.21 -14.40
C TRP A 56 -14.36 3.35 -14.35
N LEU A 57 -13.60 3.29 -15.45
CA LEU A 57 -12.31 2.59 -15.46
C LEU A 57 -11.30 3.27 -14.52
N ALA A 58 -11.22 4.60 -14.54
CA ALA A 58 -10.34 5.34 -13.63
C ALA A 58 -10.67 5.06 -12.16
N LEU A 59 -11.97 5.06 -11.81
CA LEU A 59 -12.43 4.71 -10.46
C LEU A 59 -12.13 3.25 -10.12
N ALA A 60 -12.38 2.32 -11.04
CA ALA A 60 -12.09 0.90 -10.84
C ALA A 60 -10.60 0.65 -10.57
N VAL A 61 -9.71 1.35 -11.27
CA VAL A 61 -8.25 1.27 -11.06
C VAL A 61 -7.83 1.95 -9.75
N ALA A 62 -8.53 3.01 -9.32
CA ALA A 62 -8.24 3.71 -8.08
C ALA A 62 -8.70 2.95 -6.82
N LEU A 63 -9.77 2.15 -6.91
CA LEU A 63 -10.32 1.39 -5.76
C LEU A 63 -9.29 0.46 -5.08
N PRO A 64 -8.48 -0.34 -5.81
CA PRO A 64 -7.39 -1.10 -5.21
C PRO A 64 -6.38 -0.27 -4.43
N ILE A 65 -6.15 0.98 -4.84
CA ILE A 65 -5.23 1.90 -4.15
C ILE A 65 -5.82 2.30 -2.79
N ALA A 66 -7.10 2.66 -2.74
CA ALA A 66 -7.81 2.90 -1.48
C ALA A 66 -7.80 1.65 -0.58
N GLY A 67 -7.95 0.47 -1.19
CA GLY A 67 -7.81 -0.82 -0.52
C GLY A 67 -6.44 -1.02 0.15
N GLN A 68 -5.35 -0.58 -0.49
CA GLN A 68 -4.01 -0.63 0.12
C GLN A 68 -3.89 0.27 1.34
N VAL A 69 -4.38 1.50 1.25
CA VAL A 69 -4.36 2.45 2.38
C VAL A 69 -5.13 1.83 3.55
N TRP A 70 -6.31 1.27 3.29
CA TRP A 70 -7.08 0.56 4.30
C TRP A 70 -6.34 -0.65 4.88
N ALA A 71 -5.71 -1.48 4.04
CA ALA A 71 -4.96 -2.65 4.48
C ALA A 71 -3.79 -2.28 5.40
N LEU A 72 -3.08 -1.19 5.06
CA LEU A 72 -1.99 -0.64 5.86
C LEU A 72 -2.49 -0.07 7.19
N MET A 73 -3.59 0.69 7.18
CA MET A 73 -4.23 1.17 8.42
C MET A 73 -4.65 0.00 9.32
N ARG A 74 -5.15 -1.10 8.74
CA ARG A 74 -5.52 -2.28 9.50
C ARG A 74 -4.30 -3.03 10.06
N LEU A 75 -3.18 -3.04 9.33
CA LEU A 75 -1.91 -3.56 9.85
C LEU A 75 -1.45 -2.77 11.07
N ILE A 76 -1.48 -1.43 10.99
CA ILE A 76 -1.09 -0.54 12.09
C ILE A 76 -2.00 -0.74 13.30
N ALA A 77 -3.32 -0.82 13.09
CA ALA A 77 -4.30 -1.02 14.16
C ALA A 77 -4.19 -2.39 14.84
N ASP A 78 -3.89 -3.45 14.08
CA ASP A 78 -3.73 -4.81 14.60
C ASP A 78 -2.31 -5.07 15.19
N SER A 79 -1.40 -4.09 15.13
CA SER A 79 -0.02 -4.19 15.63
C SER A 79 0.12 -3.73 17.09
N ASP A 80 1.14 -4.25 17.79
CA ASP A 80 1.54 -3.73 19.10
C ASP A 80 2.04 -2.27 19.03
N GLU A 81 2.20 -1.62 20.19
CA GLU A 81 2.62 -0.20 20.28
C GLU A 81 3.93 0.09 19.55
N TYR A 82 4.91 -0.81 19.67
CA TYR A 82 6.21 -0.65 19.04
C TYR A 82 6.11 -0.73 17.52
N LEU A 83 5.45 -1.77 17.01
CA LEU A 83 5.26 -1.98 15.57
C LEU A 83 4.35 -0.92 14.95
N ARG A 84 3.32 -0.46 15.66
CA ARG A 84 2.45 0.63 15.21
C ARG A 84 3.23 1.93 15.02
N ALA A 85 4.05 2.31 15.99
CA ALA A 85 4.94 3.47 15.85
C ALA A 85 5.96 3.29 14.71
N LEU A 86 6.53 2.09 14.60
CA LEU A 86 7.49 1.76 13.53
C LEU A 86 6.86 1.86 12.14
N TRP A 87 5.65 1.32 11.95
CA TRP A 87 4.92 1.39 10.68
C TRP A 87 4.53 2.82 10.33
N ALA A 88 4.03 3.60 11.29
CA ALA A 88 3.72 5.01 11.09
C ALA A 88 4.96 5.78 10.61
N LYS A 89 6.10 5.62 11.31
CA LYS A 89 7.38 6.25 10.94
C LYS A 89 7.82 5.90 9.52
N ARG A 90 7.76 4.62 9.14
CA ARG A 90 8.10 4.13 7.79
C ARG A 90 7.26 4.79 6.70
N VAL A 91 5.96 4.85 6.91
CA VAL A 91 4.99 5.40 5.94
C VAL A 91 5.16 6.91 5.81
N ILE A 92 5.27 7.62 6.93
CA ILE A 92 5.48 9.08 6.97
C ILE A 92 6.78 9.44 6.27
N LEU A 93 7.88 8.75 6.55
CA LEU A 93 9.16 9.03 5.92
C LEU A 93 9.11 8.80 4.40
N SER A 94 8.49 7.70 3.97
CA SER A 94 8.34 7.40 2.54
C SER A 94 7.47 8.45 1.84
N ALA A 95 6.34 8.82 2.44
CA ALA A 95 5.45 9.86 1.93
C ALA A 95 6.14 11.25 1.87
N GLY A 96 6.92 11.60 2.89
CA GLY A 96 7.68 12.85 2.92
C GLY A 96 8.73 12.93 1.82
N ILE A 97 9.46 11.84 1.56
CA ILE A 97 10.41 11.79 0.45
C ILE A 97 9.68 11.93 -0.89
N VAL A 98 8.58 11.21 -1.09
CA VAL A 98 7.76 11.32 -2.32
C VAL A 98 7.24 12.74 -2.51
N LEU A 99 6.76 13.38 -1.44
CA LEU A 99 6.30 14.77 -1.47
C LEU A 99 7.39 15.71 -1.98
N VAL A 100 8.61 15.60 -1.42
CA VAL A 100 9.77 16.40 -1.86
C VAL A 100 10.09 16.13 -3.34
N VAL A 101 10.19 14.86 -3.76
CA VAL A 101 10.50 14.48 -5.15
C VAL A 101 9.46 15.04 -6.13
N CYS A 102 8.17 14.84 -5.84
CA CYS A 102 7.09 15.37 -6.68
C CYS A 102 7.10 16.90 -6.73
N THR A 103 7.44 17.57 -5.63
CA THR A 103 7.50 19.04 -5.56
C THR A 103 8.67 19.57 -6.38
N VAL A 104 9.86 18.96 -6.25
CA VAL A 104 11.03 19.29 -7.07
C VAL A 104 10.72 19.09 -8.56
N TRP A 105 10.07 17.98 -8.92
CA TRP A 105 9.71 17.72 -10.31
C TRP A 105 8.67 18.71 -10.84
N GLY A 106 7.62 19.03 -10.06
CA GLY A 106 6.61 20.02 -10.46
C GLY A 106 7.20 21.42 -10.68
N PHE A 107 8.18 21.83 -9.85
CA PHE A 107 8.95 23.05 -10.11
C PHE A 107 9.86 22.91 -11.34
N GLY A 108 10.42 21.73 -11.59
CA GLY A 108 11.16 21.43 -12.82
C GLY A 108 10.30 21.59 -14.07
N GLU A 109 9.06 21.10 -14.06
CA GLU A 109 8.11 21.31 -15.17
C GLU A 109 7.81 22.79 -15.37
N THR A 110 7.66 23.55 -14.27
CA THR A 110 7.31 24.99 -14.31
C THR A 110 8.47 25.88 -14.72
N TYR A 111 9.67 25.66 -14.19
CA TYR A 111 10.81 26.58 -14.30
C TYR A 111 11.90 26.09 -15.24
N ALA A 112 12.04 24.77 -15.40
CA ALA A 112 13.12 24.15 -16.18
C ALA A 112 12.62 23.45 -17.45
N ASN A 113 11.33 23.59 -17.80
CA ASN A 113 10.69 22.93 -18.94
C ASN A 113 10.90 21.40 -18.94
N ALA A 114 10.87 20.79 -17.75
CA ALA A 114 10.98 19.34 -17.62
C ALA A 114 9.77 18.63 -18.26
N PRO A 115 9.92 17.37 -18.72
CA PRO A 115 8.81 16.62 -19.29
C PRO A 115 7.66 16.42 -18.29
N GLY A 116 6.43 16.61 -18.77
CA GLY A 116 5.22 16.35 -18.00
C GLY A 116 5.10 14.87 -17.64
N LEU A 117 5.04 14.57 -16.34
CA LEU A 117 4.82 13.20 -15.85
C LEU A 117 3.37 12.93 -15.51
N LYS A 118 2.92 11.69 -15.73
CA LYS A 118 1.55 11.28 -15.38
C LYS A 118 1.43 11.11 -13.87
N ALA A 119 0.41 11.72 -13.27
CA ALA A 119 0.18 11.70 -11.82
C ALA A 119 0.06 10.27 -11.22
N TRP A 120 -0.36 9.27 -12.00
CA TRP A 120 -0.42 7.89 -11.51
C TRP A 120 0.97 7.30 -11.16
N LEU A 121 2.06 7.90 -11.64
CA LEU A 121 3.45 7.51 -11.31
C LEU A 121 3.82 7.75 -9.84
N VAL A 122 3.05 8.57 -9.12
CA VAL A 122 3.24 8.79 -7.68
C VAL A 122 3.11 7.47 -6.89
N LEU A 123 2.21 6.58 -7.33
CA LEU A 123 1.99 5.30 -6.66
C LEU A 123 3.22 4.35 -6.74
N PRO A 124 3.76 3.99 -7.91
CA PRO A 124 4.97 3.17 -7.98
C PRO A 124 6.17 3.87 -7.36
N LEU A 125 6.26 5.21 -7.44
CA LEU A 125 7.31 5.97 -6.77
C LEU A 125 7.24 5.79 -5.25
N PHE A 126 6.06 5.88 -4.64
CA PHE A 126 5.88 5.66 -3.20
C PHE A 126 6.34 4.27 -2.76
N TRP A 127 6.00 3.23 -3.53
CA TRP A 127 6.42 1.87 -3.21
C TRP A 127 7.90 1.63 -3.45
N ALA A 128 8.50 2.22 -4.49
CA ALA A 128 9.93 2.18 -4.73
C ALA A 128 10.72 2.84 -3.58
N VAL A 129 10.31 4.03 -3.16
CA VAL A 129 10.88 4.72 -2.00
C VAL A 129 10.70 3.87 -0.74
N SER A 130 9.51 3.32 -0.52
CA SER A 130 9.23 2.46 0.64
C SER A 130 10.13 1.22 0.69
N ALA A 131 10.36 0.56 -0.44
CA ALA A 131 11.24 -0.60 -0.54
C ALA A 131 12.68 -0.28 -0.17
N VAL A 132 13.16 0.93 -0.51
CA VAL A 132 14.49 1.41 -0.11
C VAL A 132 14.50 1.81 1.36
N VAL A 133 13.52 2.57 1.84
CA VAL A 133 13.53 3.20 3.18
C VAL A 133 13.28 2.19 4.30
N TRP A 134 12.29 1.30 4.14
CA TRP A 134 11.81 0.46 5.24
C TRP A 134 12.87 -0.49 5.84
N PRO A 135 13.80 -1.08 5.06
CA PRO A 135 14.91 -1.89 5.60
C PRO A 135 15.86 -1.14 6.54
N PHE A 136 16.00 0.18 6.37
CA PHE A 136 16.84 1.02 7.25
C PHE A 136 16.09 1.49 8.50
N VAL A 137 14.76 1.63 8.41
CA VAL A 137 13.93 2.00 9.56
C VAL A 137 13.55 0.74 10.35
N ARG A 138 14.42 0.36 11.29
CA ARG A 138 14.24 -0.85 12.13
C ARG A 138 13.77 -0.57 13.56
N SER A 139 13.79 0.71 13.99
CA SER A 139 13.43 1.14 15.35
C SER A 139 12.45 2.32 15.36
N SER A 140 11.56 2.32 16.34
CA SER A 140 10.61 3.42 16.62
C SER A 140 11.24 4.59 17.37
N ARG A 141 12.40 4.39 18.00
CA ARG A 141 13.16 5.46 18.67
C ARG A 141 13.80 6.43 17.69
#